data_AF-A0A068N238-F1
#
_entry.id   AF-A0A068N238-F1
#
_cell.length_a   1.000
_cell.length_b   1.000
_cell.length_c   1.000
_cell.angle_alpha   90.00
_cell.angle_beta   90.00
_cell.angle_gamma   90.00
#
_symmetry.space_group_name_H-M   'P 1'
#
loop_
_entity.id
_entity.type
_entity.pdbx_description
1 polymer ?
#
loop_
_entity_poly.entity_id
_entity_poly.type
_entity_poly.pdbx_seq_one_letter_code
_entity_poly.pdbx_strand_id
1 'polypeptide(L)'
;MKINRQGQAKVLTEQELHDLFTIGLLTPRDRLLFGICLYTGCRIGEACSLAWADVTTDAMTFRIEKTKTKSSRTVAISPALQALFDEYRQQQCFRFSSSYVFRGKQVGSHLHPSMAHKILKAATDRIGVRGVSTHSFRRTALTMMCRKGINLRVIQKISFYSGLRPSD
;
A
#
# COMPACT_ATOMS: atom_id res chain seq x y z
N MET A 1 -9.88 26.65 2.12
CA MET A 1 -8.57 27.30 1.92
C MET A 1 -7.67 26.37 1.11
N LYS A 2 -7.54 26.63 -0.19
CA LYS A 2 -6.66 25.87 -1.11
C LYS A 2 -5.23 26.38 -0.90
N ILE A 3 -4.39 25.60 -0.22
CA ILE A 3 -2.98 25.94 -0.05
C ILE A 3 -2.25 25.59 -1.35
N ASN A 4 -1.40 26.52 -1.79
CA ASN A 4 -0.70 26.59 -3.07
C ASN A 4 -0.19 25.25 -3.63
N ARG A 5 -0.51 25.03 -4.92
CA ARG A 5 -0.17 23.86 -5.76
C ARG A 5 1.27 23.92 -6.30
N GLN A 6 2.28 24.02 -5.43
CA GLN A 6 3.69 23.75 -5.81
C GLN A 6 4.49 22.94 -4.77
N GLY A 7 3.82 22.17 -3.90
CA GLY A 7 4.48 21.22 -3.01
C GLY A 7 4.44 19.81 -3.59
N GLN A 8 5.50 19.34 -4.25
CA GLN A 8 5.58 17.93 -4.65
C GLN A 8 5.47 17.03 -3.41
N ALA A 9 4.66 15.97 -3.46
CA ALA A 9 4.51 15.08 -2.31
C ALA A 9 5.87 14.51 -1.88
N LYS A 10 6.13 14.48 -0.56
CA LYS A 10 7.42 14.09 0.02
C LYS A 10 7.84 12.70 -0.45
N VAL A 11 9.13 12.51 -0.77
CA VAL A 11 9.76 11.19 -0.91
C VAL A 11 10.15 10.72 0.49
N LEU A 12 9.67 9.55 0.88
CA LEU A 12 9.90 8.99 2.22
C LEU A 12 11.32 8.40 2.30
N THR A 13 12.00 8.64 3.42
CA THR A 13 13.29 7.98 3.70
C THR A 13 13.07 6.53 4.14
N GLU A 14 14.14 5.74 4.19
CA GLU A 14 14.09 4.37 4.72
C GLU A 14 13.60 4.33 6.18
N GLN A 15 14.07 5.25 7.02
CA GLN A 15 13.63 5.33 8.42
C GLN A 15 12.16 5.72 8.53
N GLU A 16 11.69 6.68 7.73
CA GLU A 16 10.28 7.09 7.75
C GLU A 16 9.35 5.98 7.27
N LEU A 17 9.78 5.20 6.26
CA LEU A 17 9.07 4.01 5.83
C LEU A 17 9.06 2.94 6.93
N HIS A 18 10.18 2.75 7.62
CA HIS A 18 10.25 1.83 8.73
C HIS A 18 9.23 2.21 9.82
N ASP A 19 9.34 3.43 10.36
CA ASP A 19 8.46 3.91 11.44
C ASP A 19 6.99 3.92 11.02
N LEU A 20 6.71 4.28 9.76
CA LEU A 20 5.35 4.28 9.25
C LEU A 20 4.74 2.87 9.24
N PHE A 21 5.48 1.84 8.83
CA PHE A 21 4.95 0.48 8.75
C PHE A 21 5.00 -0.27 10.09
N THR A 22 5.89 0.09 11.02
CA THR A 22 5.99 -0.53 12.35
C THR A 22 5.12 0.15 13.41
N ILE A 23 5.12 1.49 13.45
CA ILE A 23 4.47 2.30 14.50
C ILE A 23 3.22 3.02 13.97
N GLY A 24 3.30 3.60 12.77
CA GLY A 24 2.23 4.46 12.24
C GLY A 24 0.99 3.71 11.79
N LEU A 25 1.17 2.65 11.01
CA LEU A 25 0.13 1.80 10.42
C LEU A 25 -0.19 0.64 11.37
N LEU A 26 -1.35 0.76 12.02
CA LEU A 26 -1.72 -0.09 13.14
C LEU A 26 -2.31 -1.44 12.75
N THR A 27 -2.82 -1.58 11.52
CA THR A 27 -3.49 -2.79 11.07
C THR A 27 -2.80 -3.39 9.85
N PRO A 28 -2.74 -4.73 9.73
CA PRO A 28 -2.28 -5.41 8.52
C PRO A 28 -3.00 -4.95 7.25
N ARG A 29 -4.29 -4.61 7.35
CA ARG A 29 -5.04 -3.99 6.25
C ARG A 29 -4.34 -2.71 5.75
N ASP A 30 -4.02 -1.81 6.67
CA ASP A 30 -3.46 -0.51 6.32
C ASP A 30 -2.01 -0.67 5.83
N ARG A 31 -1.23 -1.57 6.46
CA ARG A 31 0.11 -1.95 5.99
C ARG A 31 0.07 -2.51 4.57
N LEU A 32 -0.83 -3.44 4.26
CA LEU A 32 -0.98 -3.97 2.91
C LEU A 32 -1.40 -2.89 1.92
N LEU A 33 -2.37 -2.03 2.25
CA LEU A 33 -2.85 -0.96 1.37
C LEU A 33 -1.73 -0.02 0.90
N PHE A 34 -0.93 0.46 1.85
CA PHE A 34 0.19 1.36 1.54
C PHE A 34 1.42 0.61 1.03
N GLY A 35 1.59 -0.66 1.42
CA GLY A 35 2.58 -1.57 0.86
C GLY A 35 2.38 -1.75 -0.64
N ILE A 36 1.15 -2.06 -1.09
CA ILE A 36 0.83 -2.16 -2.52
C ILE A 36 1.20 -0.85 -3.26
N CYS A 37 0.88 0.30 -2.68
CA CYS A 37 1.23 1.60 -3.28
C CYS A 37 2.75 1.81 -3.40
N LEU A 38 3.53 1.36 -2.41
CA LEU A 38 4.98 1.51 -2.42
C LEU A 38 5.66 0.50 -3.36
N TYR A 39 5.27 -0.77 -3.31
CA TYR A 39 5.91 -1.83 -4.09
C TYR A 39 5.58 -1.77 -5.58
N THR A 40 4.37 -1.32 -5.93
CA THR A 40 3.91 -1.30 -7.32
C THR A 40 3.90 0.12 -7.92
N GLY A 41 4.09 1.14 -7.09
CA GLY A 41 3.93 2.53 -7.47
C GLY A 41 2.49 2.88 -7.90
N CYS A 42 1.48 2.08 -7.61
CA CYS A 42 0.10 2.36 -8.01
C CYS A 42 -0.45 3.64 -7.38
N ARG A 43 -1.52 4.20 -7.97
CA ARG A 43 -2.28 5.28 -7.33
C ARG A 43 -3.13 4.67 -6.21
N ILE A 44 -3.41 5.44 -5.17
CA ILE A 44 -4.22 4.97 -4.04
C ILE A 44 -5.62 4.49 -4.46
N GLY A 45 -6.24 5.13 -5.46
CA GLY A 45 -7.54 4.69 -5.98
C GLY A 45 -7.50 3.30 -6.61
N GLU A 46 -6.38 2.94 -7.24
CA GLU A 46 -6.18 1.61 -7.84
C GLU A 46 -5.98 0.55 -6.74
N ALA A 47 -5.19 0.87 -5.71
CA ALA A 47 -5.04 -0.01 -4.54
C ALA A 47 -6.38 -0.19 -3.81
N CYS A 48 -7.09 0.90 -3.53
CA CYS A 48 -8.39 0.91 -2.87
C CYS A 48 -9.44 0.02 -3.57
N SER A 49 -9.44 -0.04 -4.91
CA SER A 49 -10.43 -0.76 -5.71
C SER A 49 -9.94 -2.14 -6.20
N LEU A 50 -8.79 -2.60 -5.70
CA LEU A 50 -8.23 -3.92 -6.03
C LEU A 50 -9.19 -5.03 -5.61
N ALA A 51 -9.51 -5.94 -6.53
CA ALA A 51 -10.37 -7.09 -6.27
C ALA A 51 -9.53 -8.35 -6.04
N TRP A 52 -10.05 -9.30 -5.26
CA TRP A 52 -9.37 -10.58 -5.05
C TRP A 52 -9.19 -11.36 -6.36
N ALA A 53 -10.15 -11.25 -7.30
CA ALA A 53 -10.04 -11.83 -8.63
C ALA A 53 -8.90 -11.23 -9.50
N ASP A 54 -8.33 -10.10 -9.07
CA ASP A 54 -7.21 -9.44 -9.74
C ASP A 54 -5.85 -9.77 -9.10
N VAL A 55 -5.83 -10.62 -8.05
CA VAL A 55 -4.64 -10.99 -7.28
C VAL A 55 -4.44 -12.49 -7.36
N THR A 56 -3.32 -12.91 -7.94
CA THR A 56 -2.84 -14.29 -7.92
C THR A 56 -1.73 -14.42 -6.87
N THR A 57 -1.11 -15.59 -6.77
CA THR A 57 0.06 -15.81 -5.89
C THR A 57 1.26 -14.97 -6.34
N ASP A 58 1.48 -14.87 -7.66
CA ASP A 58 2.72 -14.29 -8.19
C ASP A 58 2.56 -12.88 -8.74
N ALA A 59 1.33 -12.44 -8.97
CA ALA A 59 1.06 -11.18 -9.64
C ALA A 59 -0.26 -10.55 -9.22
N MET A 60 -0.37 -9.24 -9.43
CA MET A 60 -1.64 -8.53 -9.35
C MET A 60 -1.85 -7.64 -10.56
N THR A 61 -3.11 -7.46 -10.95
CA THR A 61 -3.50 -6.70 -12.13
C THR A 61 -4.33 -5.47 -11.77
N PHE A 62 -3.88 -4.29 -12.18
CA PHE A 62 -4.66 -3.06 -12.08
C PHE A 62 -5.41 -2.82 -13.40
N ARG A 63 -6.73 -3.09 -13.43
CA ARG A 63 -7.57 -3.03 -14.65
C ARG A 63 -7.94 -1.61 -15.09
N ILE A 64 -8.04 -1.40 -16.41
CA ILE A 64 -8.43 -0.13 -17.07
C ILE A 64 -9.66 0.52 -16.46
N GLU A 65 -10.75 -0.22 -16.25
CA GLU A 65 -12.03 0.31 -15.75
C GLU A 65 -11.92 1.00 -14.37
N LYS A 66 -10.85 0.70 -13.62
CA LYS A 66 -10.57 1.23 -12.29
C LYS A 66 -9.48 2.32 -12.30
N THR A 67 -8.95 2.69 -13.47
CA THR A 67 -7.86 3.67 -13.60
C THR A 67 -8.19 4.76 -14.64
N LYS A 68 -7.71 5.99 -14.44
CA LYS A 68 -7.81 7.07 -15.46
C LYS A 68 -6.85 6.89 -16.65
N THR A 69 -6.17 5.75 -16.76
CA THR A 69 -5.12 5.48 -17.76
C THR A 69 -5.59 4.38 -18.72
N LYS A 70 -5.38 4.58 -20.04
CA LYS A 70 -5.94 3.76 -21.13
C LYS A 70 -5.35 2.33 -21.26
N SER A 71 -4.70 1.76 -20.23
CA SER A 71 -4.11 0.42 -20.29
C SER A 71 -4.05 -0.26 -18.92
N SER A 72 -4.40 -1.55 -18.88
CA SER A 72 -4.25 -2.42 -17.71
C SER A 72 -2.76 -2.67 -17.51
N ARG A 73 -2.34 -2.88 -16.27
CA ARG A 73 -0.97 -3.33 -15.99
C ARG A 73 -0.96 -4.43 -14.96
N THR A 74 -0.09 -5.40 -15.18
CA THR A 74 0.18 -6.49 -14.24
C THR A 74 1.55 -6.25 -13.61
N VAL A 75 1.64 -6.41 -12.30
CA VAL A 75 2.86 -6.22 -11.52
C VAL A 75 3.12 -7.49 -10.72
N ALA A 76 4.35 -7.98 -10.76
CA ALA A 76 4.77 -9.12 -9.95
C ALA A 76 4.69 -8.80 -8.46
N ILE A 77 4.24 -9.77 -7.67
CA ILE A 77 4.21 -9.69 -6.21
C ILE A 77 5.58 -10.12 -5.70
N SER A 78 6.35 -9.18 -5.16
CA SER A 78 7.61 -9.50 -4.50
C SER A 78 7.38 -10.32 -3.22
N PRO A 79 8.33 -11.14 -2.76
CA PRO A 79 8.19 -11.91 -1.52
C PRO A 79 7.79 -11.06 -0.30
N ALA A 80 8.31 -9.84 -0.19
CA ALA A 80 7.96 -8.93 0.90
C ALA A 80 6.51 -8.41 0.81
N LEU A 81 5.99 -8.22 -0.41
CA LEU A 81 4.58 -7.86 -0.62
C LEU A 81 3.66 -9.07 -0.37
N GLN A 82 4.10 -10.27 -0.75
CA GLN A 82 3.38 -11.52 -0.48
C GLN A 82 3.17 -11.72 1.02
N ALA A 83 4.20 -11.49 1.84
CA ALA A 83 4.06 -11.62 3.27
C ALA A 83 3.08 -10.61 3.91
N LEU A 84 2.92 -9.40 3.35
CA LEU A 84 1.86 -8.47 3.75
C LEU A 84 0.46 -9.00 3.38
N PHE A 85 0.33 -9.69 2.24
CA PHE A 85 -0.93 -10.36 1.89
C PHE A 85 -1.25 -11.48 2.88
N ASP A 86 -0.24 -12.27 3.28
CA ASP A 86 -0.43 -13.38 4.20
C ASP A 86 -0.81 -12.90 5.61
N GLU A 87 -0.11 -11.88 6.13
CA GLU A 87 -0.47 -11.21 7.40
C GLU A 87 -1.93 -10.72 7.37
N TYR A 88 -2.35 -10.10 6.26
CA TYR A 88 -3.71 -9.61 6.10
C TYR A 88 -4.75 -10.74 5.96
N ARG A 89 -4.43 -11.81 5.23
CA ARG A 89 -5.31 -12.97 5.04
C ARG A 89 -5.57 -13.71 6.35
N GLN A 90 -4.55 -13.88 7.18
CA GLN A 90 -4.69 -14.50 8.50
C GLN A 90 -5.70 -13.76 9.38
N GLN A 91 -5.74 -12.42 9.32
CA GLN A 91 -6.75 -11.63 10.03
C GLN A 91 -8.14 -11.67 9.37
N GLN A 92 -8.22 -11.92 8.07
CA GLN A 92 -9.46 -11.97 7.30
C GLN A 92 -10.19 -13.33 7.39
N CYS A 93 -9.52 -14.41 7.82
CA CYS A 93 -10.07 -15.77 7.91
C CYS A 93 -11.41 -15.88 8.67
N PHE A 94 -11.83 -14.86 9.42
CA PHE A 94 -13.07 -14.86 10.20
C PHE A 94 -14.15 -13.88 9.74
N ARG A 95 -14.04 -13.17 8.61
CA ARG A 95 -15.01 -12.10 8.26
C ARG A 95 -15.44 -12.06 6.78
N PHE A 96 -16.76 -12.23 6.58
CA PHE A 96 -17.62 -11.85 5.44
C PHE A 96 -16.97 -11.68 4.06
N SER A 97 -17.46 -12.46 3.08
CA SER A 97 -17.07 -12.40 1.67
C SER A 97 -17.25 -11.00 1.06
N SER A 98 -16.14 -10.36 0.68
CA SER A 98 -16.14 -9.17 -0.17
C SER A 98 -15.32 -9.46 -1.42
N SER A 99 -15.78 -9.00 -2.59
CA SER A 99 -15.03 -9.12 -3.83
C SER A 99 -13.77 -8.24 -3.86
N TYR A 100 -13.70 -7.23 -2.98
CA TYR A 100 -12.58 -6.28 -2.88
C TYR A 100 -11.60 -6.66 -1.78
N VAL A 101 -10.30 -6.47 -2.04
CA VAL A 101 -9.22 -6.66 -1.07
C VAL A 101 -9.44 -5.74 0.14
N PHE A 102 -9.79 -4.48 -0.11
CA PHE A 102 -10.09 -3.50 0.92
C PHE A 102 -11.57 -3.15 0.91
N ARG A 103 -12.31 -3.70 1.87
CA ARG A 103 -13.76 -3.47 2.00
C ARG A 103 -14.07 -2.02 2.42
N GLY A 104 -15.11 -1.45 1.82
CA GLY A 104 -15.71 -0.17 2.18
C GLY A 104 -16.69 -0.29 3.36
N LYS A 105 -17.37 0.83 3.66
CA LYS A 105 -18.40 0.85 4.73
C LYS A 105 -19.70 0.16 4.30
N GLN A 106 -20.03 0.22 3.00
CA GLN A 106 -21.22 -0.40 2.44
C GLN A 106 -20.88 -1.82 1.97
N VAL A 107 -21.85 -2.73 2.04
CA VAL A 107 -21.72 -4.09 1.50
C VAL A 107 -21.44 -4.00 0.01
N GLY A 108 -20.48 -4.78 -0.48
CA GLY A 108 -20.07 -4.78 -1.88
C GLY A 108 -19.28 -3.55 -2.33
N SER A 109 -18.99 -2.58 -1.47
CA SER A 109 -18.14 -1.43 -1.82
C SER A 109 -16.69 -1.61 -1.37
N HIS A 110 -15.79 -0.86 -2.01
CA HIS A 110 -14.37 -0.85 -1.68
C HIS A 110 -14.02 0.34 -0.79
N LEU A 111 -12.82 0.32 -0.19
CA LEU A 111 -12.33 1.41 0.64
C LEU A 111 -12.26 2.70 -0.19
N HIS A 112 -12.88 3.77 0.31
CA HIS A 112 -12.86 5.05 -0.40
C HIS A 112 -11.49 5.74 -0.25
N PRO A 113 -10.91 6.35 -1.31
CA PRO A 113 -9.60 7.00 -1.23
C PRO A 113 -9.47 8.09 -0.17
N SER A 114 -10.57 8.80 0.14
CA SER A 114 -10.56 9.80 1.23
C SER A 114 -10.37 9.16 2.60
N MET A 115 -10.82 7.92 2.82
CA MET A 115 -10.57 7.18 4.06
C MET A 115 -9.11 6.76 4.14
N ALA A 116 -8.53 6.27 3.03
CA ALA A 116 -7.10 5.98 2.97
C ALA A 116 -6.26 7.23 3.29
N HIS A 117 -6.65 8.40 2.79
CA HIS A 117 -5.97 9.65 3.16
C HIS A 117 -6.05 9.97 4.66
N LYS A 118 -7.21 9.78 5.29
CA LYS A 118 -7.37 9.95 6.75
C LYS A 118 -6.52 8.97 7.55
N ILE A 119 -6.49 7.70 7.14
CA ILE A 119 -5.65 6.66 7.76
C ILE A 119 -4.19 7.07 7.69
N LEU A 120 -3.72 7.47 6.50
CA LEU A 120 -2.35 7.91 6.30
C LEU A 120 -2.02 9.12 7.17
N LYS A 121 -2.90 10.12 7.22
CA LYS A 121 -2.69 11.32 8.01
C LYS A 121 -2.52 10.98 9.50
N ALA A 122 -3.41 10.16 10.03
CA ALA A 122 -3.31 9.69 11.42
C ALA A 122 -2.02 8.89 11.66
N ALA A 123 -1.63 8.01 10.72
CA ALA A 123 -0.40 7.24 10.82
C ALA A 123 0.85 8.13 10.82
N THR A 124 0.90 9.15 9.96
CA THR A 124 2.02 10.09 9.87
C THR A 124 2.09 11.01 11.08
N ASP A 125 0.94 11.39 11.65
CA ASP A 125 0.90 12.22 12.86
C ASP A 125 1.46 11.46 14.07
N ARG A 126 1.23 10.14 14.18
CA ARG A 126 1.79 9.29 15.25
C ARG A 126 3.32 9.25 15.26
N ILE A 127 3.93 9.23 14.07
CA ILE A 127 5.39 9.16 13.92
C ILE A 127 6.03 10.55 13.75
N GLY A 128 5.24 11.63 13.89
CA GLY A 128 5.74 13.00 13.77
C GLY A 128 6.18 13.42 12.36
N VAL A 129 5.82 12.67 11.31
CA VAL A 129 6.25 12.93 9.93
C VAL A 129 5.24 13.85 9.21
N ARG A 130 5.73 14.93 8.59
CA ARG A 130 4.91 15.90 7.86
C ARG A 130 5.14 15.85 6.34
N GLY A 131 4.17 16.39 5.59
CA GLY A 131 4.25 16.50 4.12
C GLY A 131 4.00 15.21 3.34
N VAL A 132 3.56 14.16 4.02
CA VAL A 132 3.25 12.86 3.43
C VAL A 132 1.81 12.84 2.93
N SER A 133 1.62 12.34 1.72
CA SER A 133 0.30 12.08 1.14
C SER A 133 0.30 10.73 0.44
N THR A 134 -0.85 10.31 -0.08
CA THR A 134 -0.96 9.06 -0.83
C THR A 134 -0.06 9.05 -2.07
N HIS A 135 0.27 10.23 -2.62
CA HIS A 135 1.23 10.37 -3.72
C HIS A 135 2.69 10.19 -3.29
N SER A 136 3.01 10.33 -1.99
CA SER A 136 4.37 10.10 -1.46
C SER A 136 4.83 8.68 -1.71
N PHE A 137 3.97 7.67 -1.54
CA PHE A 137 4.32 6.27 -1.81
C PHE A 137 4.70 6.04 -3.27
N ARG A 138 3.85 6.48 -4.20
CA ARG A 138 4.13 6.36 -5.64
C ARG A 138 5.41 7.10 -6.01
N ARG A 139 5.64 8.30 -5.47
CA ARG A 139 6.87 9.05 -5.75
C ARG A 139 8.10 8.32 -5.20
N THR A 140 8.01 7.83 -3.97
CA THR A 140 9.07 7.04 -3.34
C THR A 140 9.38 5.79 -4.16
N ALA A 141 8.36 5.04 -4.57
CA ALA A 141 8.48 3.89 -5.45
C ALA A 141 9.20 4.22 -6.77
N LEU A 142 8.74 5.27 -7.47
CA LEU A 142 9.34 5.70 -8.74
C LEU A 142 10.77 6.21 -8.55
N THR A 143 11.04 6.95 -7.48
CA THR A 143 12.40 7.40 -7.14
C THR A 143 13.32 6.22 -6.85
N MET A 144 12.85 5.19 -6.14
CA MET A 144 13.61 3.95 -5.89
C MET A 144 13.84 3.16 -7.18
N MET A 145 12.84 3.04 -8.05
CA MET A 145 12.97 2.37 -9.34
C MET A 145 13.95 3.09 -10.28
N CYS A 146 13.94 4.43 -10.30
CA CYS A 146 14.86 5.22 -11.13
C CYS A 146 16.30 5.20 -10.58
N ARG A 147 16.47 5.22 -9.25
CA ARG A 147 17.77 5.09 -8.61
C ARG A 147 18.14 3.61 -8.57
N LYS A 148 18.77 3.10 -9.64
CA LYS A 148 19.34 1.74 -9.70
C LYS A 148 20.01 1.38 -8.36
N GLY A 149 19.32 0.66 -7.47
CA GLY A 149 19.90 0.14 -6.22
C GLY A 149 19.27 0.54 -4.88
N ILE A 150 18.18 1.31 -4.77
CA ILE A 150 17.50 1.45 -3.45
C ILE A 150 16.58 0.25 -3.24
N ASN A 151 16.93 -0.57 -2.25
CA ASN A 151 16.32 -1.86 -2.03
C ASN A 151 15.11 -1.72 -1.10
N LEU A 152 13.94 -2.20 -1.52
CA LEU A 152 12.71 -2.30 -0.70
C LEU A 152 12.85 -3.26 0.50
N ARG A 153 14.08 -3.68 0.81
CA ARG A 153 14.52 -4.45 1.98
C ARG A 153 14.01 -3.89 3.32
N VAL A 154 13.65 -2.61 3.42
CA VAL A 154 13.10 -2.02 4.65
C VAL A 154 11.78 -2.68 5.03
N ILE A 155 10.80 -2.75 4.13
CA ILE A 155 9.54 -3.44 4.44
C ILE A 155 9.75 -4.94 4.49
N GLN A 156 10.67 -5.50 3.70
CA GLN A 156 11.03 -6.91 3.82
C GLN A 156 11.46 -7.24 5.27
N LYS A 157 12.36 -6.45 5.87
CA LYS A 157 12.76 -6.60 7.27
C LYS A 157 11.56 -6.51 8.22
N ILE A 158 10.65 -5.56 8.01
CA ILE A 158 9.45 -5.43 8.85
C ILE A 158 8.61 -6.70 8.80
N SER A 159 8.35 -7.22 7.60
CA SER A 159 7.62 -8.48 7.40
C SER A 159 8.28 -9.68 8.08
N PHE A 160 9.62 -9.73 8.14
CA PHE A 160 10.36 -10.79 8.84
C PHE A 160 10.23 -10.69 10.38
N TYR A 161 10.13 -9.47 10.95
CA TYR A 161 9.92 -9.29 12.40
C TYR A 161 8.44 -9.45 12.83
N SER A 162 7.48 -9.34 11.90
CA SER A 162 6.05 -9.56 12.17
C SER A 162 5.64 -11.04 12.25
N GLY A 163 6.58 -11.98 12.22
CA GLY A 163 6.33 -13.40 12.56
C GLY A 163 6.18 -14.36 11.38
N LEU A 164 6.42 -13.93 10.13
CA LEU A 164 6.41 -14.83 8.98
C LEU A 164 7.84 -15.12 8.51
N ARG A 165 8.39 -16.24 8.95
CA ARG A 165 9.51 -16.88 8.24
C ARG A 165 8.96 -17.44 6.92
N PRO A 166 9.60 -17.19 5.76
CA PRO A 166 9.40 -18.03 4.60
C PRO A 166 9.89 -19.43 4.99
N SER A 167 9.04 -20.43 4.82
CA SER A 167 9.47 -21.83 4.81
C SER A 167 10.38 -22.04 3.61
N ASP A 168 11.61 -22.49 3.88
CA ASP A 168 12.58 -22.96 2.88
C ASP A 168 12.01 -24.13 2.04
#